data_AF-A0A4U5NFV1-F1
#
_entry.id   AF-A0A4U5NFV1-F1
#
_cell.length_a   1.000
_cell.length_b   1.000
_cell.length_c   1.000
_cell.angle_alpha   90.00
_cell.angle_beta   90.00
_cell.angle_gamma   90.00
#
_symmetry.space_group_name_H-M   'P 1'
#
loop_
_entity.id
_entity.type
_entity.pdbx_description
1 polymer ?
#
loop_
_entity_poly.entity_id
_entity_poly.type
_entity_poly.pdbx_seq_one_letter_code
_entity_poly.pdbx_strand_id
1 'polypeptide(L)'
;MKTLIFLAIAALIAFSKGNLCRPDAFPNHNNSKCFQVIRSAVRFDQASEICQNFGGNLTSIVSAADNKIVTSKKDTAEEVLLWIGGRKILGRWVWLDGATSSYENWRWGDSNDERDFCLGISYTGFWRSMKCSEERQFICEFCLASGCPY
;
A
#
# COMPACT_ATOMS: atom_id res chain seq x y z
N MET A 1 60.25 8.25 -26.68
CA MET A 1 59.21 9.04 -26.00
C MET A 1 57.93 9.03 -26.82
N LYS A 2 57.01 8.10 -26.54
CA LYS A 2 55.61 8.15 -27.02
C LYS A 2 54.76 7.75 -25.82
N THR A 3 54.39 8.74 -25.01
CA THR A 3 53.54 8.50 -23.85
C THR A 3 52.10 8.61 -24.33
N LEU A 4 51.40 7.48 -24.38
CA LEU A 4 49.98 7.39 -24.68
C LEU A 4 49.19 7.97 -23.52
N ILE A 5 48.45 9.05 -23.75
CA ILE A 5 47.49 9.61 -22.80
C ILE A 5 46.23 8.75 -22.90
N PHE A 6 45.95 7.94 -21.88
CA PHE A 6 44.69 7.23 -21.74
C PHE A 6 43.58 8.25 -21.45
N LEU A 7 42.68 8.46 -22.41
CA LEU A 7 41.43 9.16 -22.17
C LEU A 7 40.55 8.29 -21.26
N ALA A 8 40.50 8.62 -19.98
CA ALA A 8 39.52 8.07 -19.06
C ALA A 8 38.16 8.66 -19.42
N ILE A 9 37.40 7.95 -20.26
CA ILE A 9 35.98 8.22 -20.47
C ILE A 9 35.29 7.86 -19.16
N ALA A 10 35.05 8.86 -18.30
CA ALA A 10 34.10 8.71 -17.22
C ALA A 10 32.71 8.57 -17.87
N ALA A 11 32.29 7.33 -18.10
CA ALA A 11 30.90 7.05 -18.39
C ALA A 11 30.11 7.51 -17.17
N LEU A 12 29.48 8.68 -17.27
CA LEU A 12 28.37 9.05 -16.42
C LEU A 12 27.29 8.01 -16.68
N ILE A 13 27.33 6.90 -15.93
CA ILE A 13 26.18 6.04 -15.79
C ILE A 13 25.16 6.95 -15.11
N ALA A 14 24.30 7.57 -15.92
CA ALA A 14 23.01 7.99 -15.43
C ALA A 14 22.42 6.72 -14.83
N PHE A 15 22.48 6.59 -13.50
CA PHE A 15 21.60 5.66 -12.82
C PHE A 15 20.24 6.04 -13.36
N SER A 16 19.65 5.18 -14.20
CA SER A 16 18.23 5.36 -14.49
C SER A 16 17.61 5.46 -13.11
N LYS A 17 16.87 6.54 -12.86
CA LYS A 17 16.02 6.60 -11.67
C LYS A 17 14.99 5.52 -11.90
N GLY A 18 15.39 4.27 -11.66
CA GLY A 18 14.52 3.13 -11.67
C GLY A 18 13.38 3.49 -10.76
N ASN A 19 12.17 3.12 -11.16
CA ASN A 19 10.97 3.20 -10.35
C ASN A 19 11.18 2.36 -9.08
N LEU A 20 11.92 2.90 -8.12
CA LEU A 20 12.38 2.20 -6.94
C LEU A 20 11.55 2.72 -5.78
N CYS A 21 10.81 1.81 -5.17
CA CYS A 21 10.17 2.04 -3.89
C CYS A 21 11.22 2.39 -2.84
N ARG A 22 10.79 3.10 -1.79
CA ARG A 22 11.63 3.32 -0.60
C ARG A 22 12.11 1.97 -0.04
N PRO A 23 13.22 1.93 0.72
CA PRO A 23 13.55 0.76 1.54
C PRO A 23 12.32 0.31 2.33
N ASP A 24 12.12 -1.00 2.44
CA ASP A 24 10.97 -1.66 3.08
C ASP A 24 9.62 -1.57 2.35
N ALA A 25 9.55 -0.85 1.23
CA ALA A 25 8.39 -0.81 0.35
C ALA A 25 8.58 -1.70 -0.90
N PHE A 26 7.47 -2.14 -1.50
CA PHE A 26 7.45 -3.01 -2.67
C PHE A 26 6.45 -2.51 -3.73
N PRO A 27 6.71 -2.69 -5.03
CA PRO A 27 5.85 -2.17 -6.07
C PRO A 27 4.52 -2.92 -6.15
N ASN A 28 3.50 -2.24 -6.66
CA ASN A 28 2.25 -2.84 -7.06
C ASN A 28 2.38 -3.57 -8.42
N HIS A 29 1.32 -4.24 -8.90
CA HIS A 29 1.40 -5.16 -10.05
C HIS A 29 1.90 -4.54 -11.36
N ASN A 30 1.70 -3.23 -11.56
CA ASN A 30 2.09 -2.51 -12.76
C ASN A 30 3.22 -1.50 -12.52
N ASN A 31 3.86 -1.52 -11.34
CA ASN A 31 4.91 -0.60 -10.95
C ASN A 31 4.50 0.88 -11.11
N SER A 32 3.29 1.25 -10.70
CA SER A 32 2.83 2.66 -10.67
C SER A 32 2.81 3.24 -9.26
N LYS A 33 2.71 2.39 -8.23
CA LYS A 33 2.75 2.76 -6.82
C LYS A 33 3.52 1.74 -6.00
N CYS A 34 3.87 2.12 -4.77
CA CYS A 34 4.57 1.30 -3.81
C CYS A 34 3.69 1.05 -2.59
N PHE A 35 3.73 -0.16 -2.05
CA PHE A 35 3.10 -0.55 -0.80
C PHE A 35 4.15 -0.73 0.28
N GLN A 36 3.81 -0.41 1.52
CA GLN A 36 4.64 -0.71 2.69
C GLN A 36 3.76 -1.14 3.84
N VAL A 37 4.12 -2.27 4.47
CA VAL A 37 3.42 -2.75 5.64
C VAL A 37 4.03 -2.11 6.88
N ILE A 38 3.21 -1.43 7.67
CA ILE A 38 3.60 -0.83 8.94
C ILE A 38 3.13 -1.74 10.07
N ARG A 39 4.09 -2.24 10.85
CA ARG A 39 3.89 -3.27 11.87
C ARG A 39 3.41 -2.76 13.23
N SER A 40 3.27 -1.44 13.37
CA SER A 40 2.65 -0.82 14.55
C SER A 40 1.14 -0.96 14.47
N ALA A 41 0.52 -1.39 15.57
CA ALA A 41 -0.93 -1.50 15.65
C ALA A 41 -1.53 -0.18 16.17
N VAL A 42 -2.40 0.45 15.38
CA VAL A 42 -3.07 1.71 15.73
C VAL A 42 -4.51 1.72 15.21
N ARG A 43 -5.31 2.70 15.65
CA ARG A 43 -6.67 2.90 15.13
C ARG A 43 -6.66 3.37 13.68
N PHE A 44 -7.75 3.14 12.96
CA PHE A 44 -7.83 3.41 11.53
C PHE A 44 -7.48 4.85 11.15
N ASP A 45 -8.05 5.84 11.85
CA ASP A 45 -7.79 7.25 11.53
C ASP A 45 -6.31 7.63 11.80
N GLN A 46 -5.68 7.03 12.82
CA GLN A 46 -4.25 7.21 13.08
C GLN A 46 -3.38 6.56 12.00
N ALA A 47 -3.76 5.37 11.52
CA ALA A 47 -3.08 4.71 10.41
C ALA A 47 -3.14 5.57 9.13
N SER A 48 -4.31 6.18 8.85
CA SER A 48 -4.49 7.14 7.76
C SER A 48 -3.56 8.33 7.89
N GLU A 49 -3.51 8.95 9.06
CA GLU A 49 -2.62 10.09 9.34
C GLU A 49 -1.14 9.73 9.15
N ILE A 50 -0.71 8.55 9.63
CA ILE A 50 0.67 8.09 9.45
C ILE A 50 1.01 7.92 7.96
N CYS A 51 0.14 7.30 7.17
CA CYS A 51 0.39 7.16 5.74
C CYS A 51 0.44 8.52 5.02
N GLN A 52 -0.42 9.47 5.40
CA GLN A 52 -0.40 10.84 4.89
C GLN A 52 0.90 11.57 5.24
N ASN A 53 1.38 11.44 6.49
CA ASN A 53 2.67 12.00 6.92
C ASN A 53 3.87 11.39 6.19
N PHE A 54 3.72 10.18 5.64
CA PHE A 54 4.72 9.56 4.76
C PHE A 54 4.60 9.96 3.29
N GLY A 55 3.66 10.84 2.94
CA GLY A 55 3.40 11.32 1.58
C GLY A 55 2.56 10.36 0.75
N GLY A 56 1.65 9.62 1.38
CA GLY A 56 0.82 8.61 0.75
C GLY A 56 -0.57 8.49 1.39
N ASN A 57 -1.21 7.34 1.23
CA ASN A 57 -2.52 7.03 1.79
C ASN A 57 -2.53 5.62 2.38
N LEU A 58 -3.55 5.30 3.19
CA LEU A 58 -3.88 3.89 3.40
C LEU A 58 -4.21 3.24 2.05
N THR A 59 -3.68 2.05 1.82
CA THR A 59 -3.70 1.38 0.51
C THR A 59 -5.10 1.16 -0.04
N SER A 60 -5.31 1.50 -1.30
CA SER A 60 -6.43 1.02 -2.12
C SER A 60 -6.03 -0.24 -2.89
N ILE A 61 -6.87 -1.29 -2.77
CA ILE A 61 -6.69 -2.53 -3.51
C ILE A 61 -7.71 -2.57 -4.65
N VAL A 62 -7.25 -2.26 -5.85
CA VAL A 62 -8.11 -2.09 -7.03
C VAL A 62 -8.01 -3.24 -8.02
N SER A 63 -7.22 -4.28 -7.72
CA SER A 63 -7.02 -5.46 -8.57
C SER A 63 -6.71 -6.71 -7.76
N ALA A 64 -7.05 -7.88 -8.31
CA ALA A 64 -6.69 -9.18 -7.73
C ALA A 64 -5.16 -9.38 -7.63
N ALA A 65 -4.41 -8.79 -8.57
CA ALA A 65 -2.95 -8.84 -8.55
C ALA A 65 -2.37 -8.07 -7.36
N ASP A 66 -2.85 -6.85 -7.10
CA ASP A 66 -2.42 -6.07 -5.93
C ASP A 66 -2.83 -6.75 -4.62
N ASN A 67 -4.05 -7.31 -4.56
CA ASN A 67 -4.51 -8.08 -3.41
C ASN A 67 -3.57 -9.24 -3.08
N LYS A 68 -3.12 -9.98 -4.10
CA LYS A 68 -2.16 -11.07 -3.94
C LYS A 68 -0.76 -10.57 -3.56
N ILE A 69 -0.33 -9.43 -4.11
CA ILE A 69 0.99 -8.86 -3.81
C ILE A 69 1.06 -8.47 -2.33
N VAL A 70 0.08 -7.72 -1.81
CA VAL A 70 0.11 -7.27 -0.40
C VAL A 70 0.02 -8.43 0.59
N THR A 71 -0.72 -9.49 0.28
CA THR A 71 -0.86 -10.67 1.16
C THR A 71 0.35 -11.60 1.13
N SER A 72 1.13 -11.59 0.03
CA SER A 72 2.36 -12.36 -0.09
C SER A 72 3.47 -11.91 0.88
N LYS A 73 3.34 -10.72 1.47
CA LYS A 73 4.30 -10.11 2.41
C LYS A 73 3.99 -10.43 3.88
N LYS A 74 3.30 -11.54 4.12
CA LYS A 74 3.10 -12.08 5.47
C LYS A 74 4.46 -12.36 6.13
N ASP A 75 4.55 -12.02 7.40
CA ASP A 75 5.71 -12.25 8.26
C ASP A 75 5.38 -13.17 9.45
N THR A 76 4.12 -13.56 9.60
CA THR A 76 3.62 -14.48 10.62
C THR A 76 2.73 -15.55 10.01
N ALA A 77 2.62 -16.68 10.73
CA ALA A 77 1.66 -17.74 10.42
C ALA A 77 0.25 -17.42 10.96
N GLU A 78 0.13 -16.46 11.89
CA GLU A 78 -1.14 -16.05 12.46
C GLU A 78 -1.98 -15.26 11.44
N GLU A 79 -3.30 -15.45 11.50
CA GLU A 79 -4.23 -14.64 10.72
C GLU A 79 -4.35 -13.26 11.36
N VAL A 80 -3.60 -12.30 10.81
CA VAL A 80 -3.66 -10.89 11.20
C VAL A 80 -4.49 -10.12 10.16
N LEU A 81 -5.34 -9.22 10.64
CA LEU A 81 -6.03 -8.23 9.81
C LEU A 81 -5.23 -6.93 9.80
N LEU A 82 -5.05 -6.37 8.62
CA LEU A 82 -4.35 -5.10 8.42
C LEU A 82 -5.32 -4.06 7.87
N TRP A 83 -5.25 -2.81 8.37
CA TRP A 83 -6.02 -1.72 7.78
C TRP A 83 -5.58 -1.45 6.34
N ILE A 84 -6.58 -1.26 5.47
CA ILE A 84 -6.48 -0.73 4.11
C ILE A 84 -7.46 0.42 3.97
N GLY A 85 -7.31 1.27 2.95
CA GLY A 85 -7.96 2.58 2.86
C GLY A 85 -9.47 2.59 2.61
N GLY A 86 -10.18 1.49 2.86
CA GLY A 86 -11.62 1.38 2.69
C GLY A 86 -12.37 1.85 3.93
N ARG A 87 -13.37 2.72 3.76
CA ARG A 87 -14.29 3.14 4.83
C ARG A 87 -15.73 3.11 4.33
N LYS A 88 -16.65 2.72 5.20
CA LYS A 88 -18.09 2.78 4.92
C LYS A 88 -18.62 4.15 5.29
N ILE A 89 -19.02 4.93 4.31
CA ILE A 89 -19.60 6.29 4.48
C ILE A 89 -21.02 6.26 3.90
N LEU A 90 -22.01 6.63 4.73
CA LEU A 90 -23.43 6.66 4.33
C LEU A 90 -23.91 5.36 3.66
N GLY A 91 -23.43 4.22 4.16
CA GLY A 91 -23.79 2.89 3.66
C GLY A 91 -23.03 2.42 2.42
N ARG A 92 -22.06 3.18 1.92
CA ARG A 92 -21.22 2.82 0.76
C ARG A 92 -19.76 2.70 1.13
N TRP A 93 -19.08 1.69 0.61
CA TRP A 93 -17.63 1.58 0.73
C TRP A 93 -16.94 2.53 -0.25
N VAL A 94 -16.00 3.32 0.27
CA VAL A 94 -15.17 4.24 -0.51
C VAL A 94 -13.71 4.06 -0.13
N TRP A 95 -12.82 4.29 -1.08
CA TRP A 95 -11.39 4.41 -0.81
C TRP A 95 -11.05 5.85 -0.41
N LEU A 96 -10.23 6.02 0.64
CA LEU A 96 -9.85 7.35 1.15
C LEU A 96 -8.99 8.16 0.18
N ASP A 97 -8.27 7.49 -0.72
CA ASP A 97 -7.46 8.10 -1.78
C ASP A 97 -8.30 8.52 -3.01
N GLY A 98 -9.61 8.26 -2.99
CA GLY A 98 -10.51 8.55 -4.11
C GLY A 98 -10.44 7.53 -5.25
N ALA A 99 -9.70 6.42 -5.10
CA ALA A 99 -9.66 5.38 -6.11
C ALA A 99 -11.05 4.80 -6.38
N THR A 100 -11.32 4.48 -7.64
CA THR A 100 -12.57 3.82 -8.06
C THR A 100 -12.24 2.46 -8.64
N SER A 101 -12.86 1.40 -8.13
CA SER A 101 -12.73 0.05 -8.69
C SER A 101 -13.97 -0.77 -8.40
N SER A 102 -14.25 -1.74 -9.27
CA SER A 102 -15.23 -2.80 -9.05
C SER A 102 -14.60 -4.06 -8.43
N TYR A 103 -13.30 -4.05 -8.15
CA TYR A 103 -12.64 -5.17 -7.49
C TYR A 103 -13.04 -5.21 -6.02
N GLU A 104 -13.47 -6.39 -5.58
CA GLU A 104 -13.82 -6.68 -4.20
C GLU A 104 -13.34 -8.08 -3.85
N ASN A 105 -12.96 -8.30 -2.58
CA ASN A 105 -12.58 -9.61 -2.10
C ASN A 105 -13.09 -9.89 -0.68
N TRP A 106 -14.36 -9.57 -0.43
CA TRP A 106 -15.00 -9.77 0.87
C TRP A 106 -14.90 -11.21 1.36
N ARG A 107 -14.62 -11.38 2.65
CA ARG A 107 -14.95 -12.62 3.36
C ARG A 107 -16.46 -12.78 3.37
N TRP A 108 -16.94 -13.99 3.13
CA TRP A 108 -18.37 -14.30 3.15
C TRP A 108 -19.03 -13.77 4.44
N GLY A 109 -20.08 -12.96 4.29
CA GLY A 109 -20.88 -12.42 5.40
C GLY A 109 -20.40 -11.10 5.99
N ASP A 110 -19.23 -10.58 5.62
CA ASP A 110 -18.66 -9.36 6.25
C ASP A 110 -19.08 -8.03 5.56
N SER A 111 -19.94 -8.06 4.54
CA SER A 111 -20.41 -6.84 3.85
C SER A 111 -21.59 -6.14 4.57
N ASN A 112 -22.22 -6.78 5.55
CA ASN A 112 -23.62 -6.51 5.86
C ASN A 112 -23.98 -5.83 7.19
N ASP A 113 -23.06 -5.54 8.12
CA ASP A 113 -23.50 -4.99 9.41
C ASP A 113 -22.88 -3.62 9.79
N GLU A 114 -23.80 -2.78 10.29
CA GLU A 114 -23.70 -1.43 10.86
C GLU A 114 -23.04 -0.29 10.03
N ARG A 115 -23.18 0.94 10.56
CA ARG A 115 -22.70 2.21 10.00
C ARG A 115 -21.27 2.47 10.50
N ASP A 116 -20.46 3.13 9.67
CA ASP A 116 -19.12 3.66 10.01
C ASP A 116 -18.04 2.62 10.36
N PHE A 117 -17.94 1.56 9.54
CA PHE A 117 -16.88 0.55 9.62
C PHE A 117 -15.69 0.87 8.72
N CYS A 118 -14.56 0.28 9.07
CA CYS A 118 -13.29 0.39 8.37
C CYS A 118 -12.85 -0.96 7.81
N LEU A 119 -12.17 -0.92 6.67
CA LEU A 119 -11.82 -2.11 5.91
C LEU A 119 -10.44 -2.62 6.32
N GLY A 120 -10.36 -3.91 6.60
CA GLY A 120 -9.07 -4.58 6.67
C GLY A 120 -8.98 -5.80 5.77
N ILE A 121 -7.76 -6.23 5.53
CA ILE A 121 -7.40 -7.39 4.73
C ILE A 121 -6.65 -8.40 5.60
N SER A 122 -6.98 -9.68 5.47
CA SER A 122 -6.21 -10.76 6.09
C SER A 122 -5.12 -11.26 5.15
N TYR A 123 -4.13 -12.00 5.65
CA TYR A 123 -3.12 -12.65 4.79
C TYR A 123 -3.67 -13.74 3.86
N THR A 124 -4.91 -14.20 4.05
CA THR A 124 -5.60 -15.05 3.07
C THR A 124 -6.16 -14.24 1.89
N GLY A 125 -6.12 -12.91 2.01
CA GLY A 125 -6.54 -11.95 1.01
C GLY A 125 -7.98 -11.50 1.13
N PHE A 126 -8.77 -12.12 2.01
CA PHE A 126 -10.15 -11.73 2.20
C PHE A 126 -10.26 -10.44 3.01
N TRP A 127 -11.24 -9.63 2.64
CA TRP A 127 -11.54 -8.36 3.29
C TRP A 127 -12.58 -8.54 4.37
N ARG A 128 -12.42 -7.79 5.47
CA ARG A 128 -13.34 -7.80 6.60
C ARG A 128 -13.69 -6.37 7.00
N SER A 129 -14.95 -6.17 7.34
CA SER A 129 -15.45 -4.97 7.99
C SER A 129 -15.16 -5.05 9.50
N MET A 130 -14.51 -4.04 10.06
CA MET A 130 -14.19 -3.97 11.50
C MET A 130 -14.47 -2.57 12.08
N LYS A 131 -14.62 -2.48 13.40
CA LYS A 131 -14.79 -1.19 14.06
C LYS A 131 -13.51 -0.38 13.90
N CYS A 132 -13.62 0.85 13.39
CA CYS A 132 -12.48 1.75 13.16
C CYS A 132 -11.65 2.05 14.43
N SER A 133 -12.24 1.82 15.61
CA SER A 133 -11.59 1.97 16.92
C SER A 133 -10.66 0.83 17.31
N GLU A 134 -10.67 -0.30 16.59
CA GLU A 134 -9.74 -1.40 16.83
C GLU A 134 -8.32 -1.01 16.42
N GLU A 135 -7.32 -1.61 17.06
CA GLU A 135 -5.91 -1.40 16.71
C GLU A 135 -5.41 -2.53 15.81
N ARG A 136 -4.84 -2.15 14.66
CA ARG A 136 -4.32 -3.09 13.67
C ARG A 136 -3.06 -2.52 13.02
N GLN A 137 -2.20 -3.44 12.56
CA GLN A 137 -1.17 -3.12 11.57
C GLN A 137 -1.84 -2.60 10.30
N PHE A 138 -1.09 -1.95 9.41
CA PHE A 138 -1.69 -1.29 8.26
C PHE A 138 -0.77 -1.24 7.07
N ILE A 139 -1.34 -0.99 5.89
CA ILE A 139 -0.60 -0.90 4.64
C ILE A 139 -0.75 0.50 4.09
N CYS A 140 0.37 1.21 3.94
CA CYS A 140 0.42 2.46 3.23
C CYS A 140 0.72 2.23 1.75
N GLU A 141 0.20 3.11 0.90
CA GLU A 141 0.63 3.28 -0.47
C GLU A 141 1.19 4.67 -0.73
N PHE A 142 2.14 4.75 -1.64
CA PHE A 142 2.77 6.01 -2.08
C PHE A 142 3.04 5.94 -3.58
N CYS A 143 3.02 7.08 -4.26
CA CYS A 143 3.50 7.16 -5.63
C CYS A 143 4.99 6.80 -5.69
N LEU A 144 5.45 6.37 -6.87
CA LEU A 144 6.88 6.25 -7.11
C LEU A 144 7.56 7.61 -6.93
N ALA A 145 8.82 7.64 -6.49
CA ALA A 145 9.56 8.89 -6.23
C ALA A 145 9.61 9.85 -7.43
N SER A 146 9.38 9.36 -8.65
CA SER A 146 9.28 10.12 -9.90
C SER A 146 7.87 10.70 -10.19
N GLY A 147 6.85 10.33 -9.40
CA GLY A 147 5.44 10.63 -9.66
C GLY A 147 4.66 11.23 -8.47
N CYS A 148 5.29 11.51 -7.32
CA CYS A 148 4.63 12.30 -6.27
C CYS A 148 4.54 13.77 -6.73
N PRO A 149 3.34 14.39 -6.79
CA PRO A 149 3.24 15.83 -6.87
C PRO A 149 3.71 16.41 -5.53
N TYR A 150 4.90 17.01 -5.49
CA TYR A 150 5.30 17.88 -4.38
C TYR A 150 4.67 19.26 -4.56
#